data_AF-A0A956F322-F1
#
_entry.id   AF-A0A956F322-F1
#
_cell.length_a   1.000
_cell.length_b   1.000
_cell.length_c   1.000
_cell.angle_alpha   90.00
_cell.angle_beta   90.00
_cell.angle_gamma   90.00
#
_symmetry.space_group_name_H-M   'P 1'
#
loop_
_entity.id
_entity.type
_entity.pdbx_description
1 polymer ?
#
loop_
_entity_poly.entity_id
_entity_poly.type
_entity_poly.pdbx_seq_one_letter_code
_entity_poly.pdbx_strand_id
1 'polypeptide(L)'
;MAYYRQKAIDLLTRDDLDTLLAACGRSTTGVRNRALLALLFFSGLRTAEALALRPADVKMDSDGTARLNVRRGKGGKQRYVTLAAAGVPDLAAWLDARSQRVTEARTAPLFCTHASGERMTPGQALDTGYVRAMLA
;
A
#
# COMPACT_ATOMS: atom_id res chain seq x y z
N MET A 1 11.10 22.19 -34.84
CA MET A 1 11.23 22.34 -33.38
C MET A 1 9.99 21.76 -32.71
N ALA A 2 10.09 20.58 -32.09
CA ALA A 2 8.96 19.92 -31.45
C ALA A 2 8.81 20.41 -30.00
N TYR A 3 7.70 21.09 -29.73
CA TYR A 3 7.33 21.55 -28.40
C TYR A 3 7.10 20.33 -27.49
N TYR A 4 7.83 20.24 -26.38
CA TYR A 4 7.66 19.17 -25.39
C TYR A 4 6.27 19.34 -24.76
N ARG A 5 5.29 18.51 -25.13
CA ARG A 5 3.95 18.51 -24.53
C ARG A 5 4.10 18.04 -23.08
N GLN A 6 4.25 19.00 -22.17
CA GLN A 6 4.33 18.73 -20.75
C GLN A 6 3.01 18.07 -20.33
N LYS A 7 3.05 16.77 -20.06
CA LYS A 7 1.90 16.05 -19.51
C LYS A 7 1.61 16.66 -18.15
N ALA A 8 0.45 17.29 -18.01
CA ALA A 8 0.01 17.82 -16.72
C ALA A 8 0.03 16.69 -15.70
N ILE A 9 0.71 16.91 -14.57
CA ILE A 9 0.69 15.99 -13.45
C ILE A 9 -0.65 16.24 -12.77
N ASP A 10 -1.58 15.31 -12.94
CA ASP A 10 -2.83 15.31 -12.18
C ASP A 10 -2.52 14.83 -10.76
N LEU A 11 -2.67 15.73 -9.79
CA LEU A 11 -2.35 15.46 -8.39
C LEU A 11 -3.61 14.97 -7.71
N LEU A 12 -3.53 13.79 -7.08
CA LEU A 12 -4.64 13.26 -6.29
C LEU A 12 -4.92 14.22 -5.12
N THR A 13 -6.15 14.71 -5.00
CA THR A 13 -6.59 15.52 -3.88
C THR A 13 -7.00 14.65 -2.68
N ARG A 14 -7.27 15.29 -1.54
CA ARG A 14 -7.81 14.60 -0.37
C ARG A 14 -9.20 14.01 -0.67
N ASP A 15 -10.03 14.76 -1.38
CA ASP A 15 -11.40 14.38 -1.74
C ASP A 15 -11.41 13.21 -2.74
N ASP A 16 -10.48 13.22 -3.71
CA ASP A 16 -10.29 12.08 -4.62
C ASP A 16 -9.88 10.83 -3.84
N LEU A 17 -8.97 10.97 -2.87
CA LEU A 17 -8.61 9.85 -2.01
C LEU A 17 -9.81 9.35 -1.20
N ASP A 18 -10.61 10.24 -0.60
CA ASP A 18 -11.79 9.81 0.16
C ASP A 18 -12.78 9.04 -0.71
N THR A 19 -12.99 9.48 -1.95
CA THR A 19 -13.82 8.78 -2.94
C THR A 19 -13.27 7.38 -3.23
N LEU A 20 -11.96 7.26 -3.48
CA LEU A 20 -11.32 5.96 -3.73
C LEU A 20 -11.37 5.04 -2.51
N LEU A 21 -11.18 5.57 -1.30
CA LEU A 21 -11.24 4.80 -0.06
C LEU A 21 -12.67 4.35 0.26
N ALA A 22 -13.70 5.12 -0.15
CA ALA A 22 -15.11 4.76 0.00
C ALA A 22 -15.54 3.67 -1.00
N ALA A 23 -14.96 3.67 -2.21
CA ALA A 23 -15.18 2.61 -3.20
C ALA A 23 -14.56 1.26 -2.78
N CYS A 24 -13.60 1.27 -1.86
CA CYS A 24 -13.08 0.05 -1.26
C CYS A 24 -14.15 -0.58 -0.35
N GLY A 25 -14.69 -1.73 -0.76
CA GLY A 25 -15.67 -2.48 0.05
C GLY A 25 -15.13 -2.94 1.41
N ARG A 26 -15.98 -3.59 2.20
CA ARG A 26 -15.62 -4.06 3.56
C ARG A 26 -15.01 -5.47 3.61
N SER A 27 -14.82 -6.10 2.44
CA SER A 27 -14.16 -7.41 2.35
C SER A 27 -12.69 -7.33 2.71
N THR A 28 -12.03 -8.47 2.95
CA THR A 28 -10.57 -8.49 3.17
C THR A 28 -9.81 -7.80 2.04
N THR A 29 -10.22 -8.05 0.79
CA THR A 29 -9.68 -7.37 -0.40
C THR A 29 -9.87 -5.87 -0.33
N GLY A 30 -11.06 -5.41 0.07
CA GLY A 30 -11.36 -3.99 0.20
C GLY A 30 -10.53 -3.31 1.29
N VAL A 31 -10.39 -3.93 2.47
CA VAL A 31 -9.50 -3.44 3.55
C VAL A 31 -8.04 -3.36 3.08
N ARG A 32 -7.56 -4.39 2.37
CA ARG A 32 -6.21 -4.40 1.78
C ARG A 32 -6.02 -3.26 0.77
N ASN A 33 -6.98 -3.07 -0.13
CA ASN A 33 -6.92 -2.04 -1.17
C ASN A 33 -6.95 -0.64 -0.56
N ARG A 34 -7.82 -0.43 0.44
CA ARG A 34 -7.91 0.81 1.21
C ARG A 34 -6.58 1.15 1.88
N ALA A 35 -5.95 0.17 2.54
CA ALA A 35 -4.63 0.34 3.14
C ALA A 35 -3.53 0.64 2.11
N LEU A 36 -3.57 0.01 0.93
CA LEU A 36 -2.61 0.27 -0.14
C LEU A 36 -2.73 1.71 -0.68
N LEU A 37 -3.96 2.18 -0.91
CA LEU A 37 -4.22 3.56 -1.35
C LEU A 37 -3.77 4.59 -0.32
N ALA A 38 -4.17 4.40 0.94
CA ALA A 38 -3.76 5.28 2.04
C ALA A 38 -2.23 5.32 2.19
N LEU A 39 -1.57 4.16 2.13
CA LEU A 39 -0.11 4.08 2.21
C LEU A 39 0.56 4.82 1.05
N LEU A 40 0.09 4.65 -0.19
CA LEU A 40 0.65 5.37 -1.34
C LEU A 40 0.50 6.88 -1.19
N PHE A 41 -0.68 7.34 -0.79
CA PHE A 41 -0.97 8.77 -0.65
C PHE A 41 -0.20 9.42 0.49
N PHE A 42 -0.26 8.85 1.69
CA PHE A 42 0.28 9.47 2.90
C PHE A 42 1.78 9.24 3.13
N SER A 43 2.45 8.43 2.30
CA SER A 43 3.91 8.22 2.37
C SER A 43 4.66 8.66 1.12
N GLY A 44 3.96 8.88 -0.02
CA GLY A 44 4.59 9.22 -1.29
C GLY A 44 5.50 8.12 -1.85
N LEU A 45 5.31 6.86 -1.43
CA LEU A 45 6.06 5.73 -1.99
C LEU A 45 5.71 5.52 -3.47
N ARG A 46 6.70 5.10 -4.25
CA ARG A 46 6.41 4.58 -5.59
C ARG A 46 5.59 3.30 -5.46
N THR A 47 4.69 3.06 -6.41
CA THR A 47 3.86 1.84 -6.41
C THR A 47 4.69 0.56 -6.25
N ALA A 48 5.77 0.41 -7.01
CA ALA A 48 6.64 -0.77 -6.88
C ALA A 48 7.33 -0.88 -5.50
N GLU A 49 7.66 0.24 -4.85
CA GLU A 49 8.25 0.24 -3.51
C GLU A 49 7.21 -0.22 -2.47
N ALA A 50 5.98 0.30 -2.55
CA ALA A 50 4.87 -0.10 -1.67
C ALA A 50 4.54 -1.60 -1.81
N LEU A 51 4.50 -2.12 -3.04
CA LEU A 51 4.21 -3.53 -3.32
C LEU A 51 5.33 -4.47 -2.88
N ALA A 52 6.55 -3.97 -2.72
CA ALA A 52 7.70 -4.75 -2.26
C ALA A 52 7.87 -4.78 -0.73
N LEU A 53 7.07 -4.04 0.03
CA LEU A 53 7.11 -4.04 1.49
C LEU A 53 6.74 -5.41 2.05
N ARG A 54 7.37 -5.76 3.18
CA ARG A 54 6.96 -6.85 4.05
C ARG A 54 6.50 -6.29 5.41
N PRO A 55 5.78 -7.06 6.24
CA PRO A 55 5.40 -6.59 7.57
C PRO A 55 6.58 -6.17 8.44
N ALA A 56 7.73 -6.85 8.32
CA ALA A 56 8.95 -6.48 9.03
C ALA A 56 9.55 -5.13 8.59
N ASP A 57 9.13 -4.60 7.44
CA ASP A 57 9.55 -3.29 6.94
C ASP A 57 8.69 -2.15 7.52
N VAL A 58 7.66 -2.45 8.31
CA VAL A 58 6.74 -1.46 8.92
C VAL A 58 6.99 -1.39 10.41
N LYS A 59 7.25 -0.18 10.91
CA LYS A 59 7.35 0.10 12.34
C LYS A 59 6.42 1.25 12.71
N MET A 60 5.40 0.98 13.52
CA MET A 60 4.56 2.02 14.09
C MET A 60 5.35 2.76 15.18
N ASP A 61 5.32 4.08 15.15
CA ASP A 61 5.98 4.93 16.14
C ASP A 61 4.97 5.50 17.14
N SER A 62 5.44 5.93 18.31
CA SER A 62 4.59 6.38 19.42
C SER A 62 3.88 7.71 19.16
N ASP A 63 4.32 8.47 18.17
CA ASP A 63 3.71 9.74 17.73
C ASP A 63 2.51 9.53 16.78
N GLY A 64 2.12 8.27 16.55
CA GLY A 64 1.02 7.91 15.66
C GLY A 64 1.42 7.82 14.19
N THR A 65 2.70 8.04 13.84
CA THR A 65 3.22 7.81 12.49
C THR A 65 3.75 6.38 12.33
N ALA A 66 4.21 6.02 11.13
CA ALA A 66 4.96 4.79 10.93
C ALA A 66 6.19 5.00 10.05
N ARG A 67 7.28 4.29 10.34
CA ARG A 67 8.46 4.18 9.49
C ARG A 67 8.38 2.96 8.60
N LEU A 68 8.62 3.18 7.30
CA LEU A 68 8.63 2.19 6.24
C LEU A 68 10.06 2.01 5.72
N ASN A 69 10.59 0.80 5.79
CA ASN A 69 11.91 0.45 5.27
C ASN A 69 11.84 0.12 3.77
N VAL A 70 12.25 1.05 2.92
CA VAL A 70 12.39 0.82 1.49
C VAL A 70 13.74 0.15 1.22
N ARG A 71 13.71 -1.18 1.11
CA ARG A 71 14.92 -2.01 0.95
C ARG A 71 15.68 -1.78 -0.35
N ARG A 72 14.97 -1.42 -1.43
CA ARG A 72 15.56 -1.16 -2.76
C ARG A 72 14.96 0.10 -3.38
N GLY A 73 15.51 1.25 -3.00
CA GLY A 73 15.17 2.53 -3.62
C GLY A 73 15.93 2.77 -4.93
N LYS A 74 15.82 4.00 -5.45
CA LYS A 74 16.58 4.44 -6.64
C LYS A 74 18.09 4.23 -6.41
N GLY A 75 18.75 3.60 -7.38
CA GLY A 75 20.19 3.26 -7.29
C GLY A 75 20.50 2.11 -6.34
N GLY A 76 19.49 1.34 -5.91
CA GLY A 76 19.67 0.17 -5.04
C GLY A 76 19.91 0.49 -3.57
N LYS A 77 19.80 1.76 -3.16
CA LYS A 77 20.04 2.18 -1.77
C LYS A 77 18.80 1.98 -0.90
N GLN A 78 19.03 1.54 0.34
CA GLN A 78 18.00 1.46 1.37
C GLN A 78 17.70 2.86 1.93
N ARG A 79 16.44 3.13 2.25
CA ARG A 79 16.02 4.35 2.96
C ARG A 79 14.78 4.09 3.82
N TYR A 80 14.55 4.97 4.79
CA TYR A 80 13.29 5.02 5.53
C TYR A 80 12.38 6.10 4.95
N VAL A 81 11.09 5.81 4.94
CA VAL A 81 10.01 6.74 4.56
C VAL A 81 9.00 6.77 5.69
N THR A 82 8.48 7.95 6.00
CA THR A 82 7.43 8.12 7.01
C THR A 82 6.07 7.99 6.34
N LEU A 83 5.18 7.18 6.93
CA LEU A 83 3.75 7.23 6.71
C LEU A 83 3.16 8.22 7.70
N ALA A 84 2.50 9.26 7.18
CA ALA A 84 1.83 10.24 8.03
C ALA A 84 0.73 9.59 8.89
N ALA A 85 0.47 10.17 10.07
CA ALA A 85 -0.49 9.62 11.03
C ALA A 85 -1.89 9.39 10.45
N ALA A 86 -2.32 10.21 9.49
CA ALA A 86 -3.61 10.05 8.81
C ALA A 86 -3.75 8.73 8.02
N GLY A 87 -2.65 8.12 7.56
CA GLY A 87 -2.68 6.85 6.82
C GLY A 87 -2.46 5.61 7.70
N VAL A 88 -2.06 5.79 8.96
CA VAL A 88 -1.79 4.68 9.89
C VAL A 88 -3.05 3.87 10.22
N PRO A 89 -4.24 4.45 10.43
CA PRO A 89 -5.45 3.68 10.73
C PRO A 89 -5.79 2.63 9.66
N ASP A 90 -5.71 2.99 8.38
CA ASP A 90 -5.98 2.06 7.27
C ASP A 90 -4.94 0.94 7.20
N LEU A 91 -3.65 1.28 7.38
CA LEU A 91 -2.58 0.28 7.43
C LEU A 91 -2.73 -0.67 8.62
N ALA A 92 -3.05 -0.15 9.80
CA ALA A 92 -3.26 -0.93 11.01
C ALA A 92 -4.44 -1.89 10.87
N ALA A 93 -5.57 -1.42 10.31
CA ALA A 93 -6.74 -2.25 10.03
C ALA A 93 -6.40 -3.42 9.09
N TRP A 94 -5.56 -3.18 8.07
CA TRP A 94 -5.09 -4.25 7.20
C TRP A 94 -4.16 -5.23 7.93
N LEU A 95 -3.20 -4.74 8.73
CA LEU A 95 -2.28 -5.61 9.47
C LEU A 95 -3.03 -6.53 10.44
N ASP A 96 -4.06 -6.02 11.13
CA ASP A 96 -4.92 -6.82 12.00
C ASP A 96 -5.68 -7.89 11.20
N ALA A 97 -6.45 -7.49 10.19
CA ALA A 97 -7.21 -8.41 9.34
C ALA A 97 -6.33 -9.48 8.68
N ARG A 98 -5.11 -9.09 8.27
CA ARG A 98 -4.11 -9.97 7.68
C ARG A 98 -3.56 -10.97 8.70
N SER A 99 -3.28 -10.55 9.93
CA SER A 99 -2.71 -11.42 10.97
C SER A 99 -3.62 -12.61 11.30
N GLN A 100 -4.94 -12.40 11.22
CA GLN A 100 -5.95 -13.40 11.52
C GLN A 100 -6.16 -14.41 10.39
N ARG A 101 -5.89 -14.00 9.13
CA ARG A 101 -6.33 -14.74 7.94
C ARG A 101 -5.19 -15.27 7.09
N VAL A 102 -4.01 -14.64 7.09
CA VAL A 102 -2.91 -14.98 6.17
C VAL A 102 -1.89 -15.93 6.82
N THR A 103 -1.74 -17.14 6.28
CA THR A 103 -0.67 -18.07 6.70
C THR A 103 0.70 -17.52 6.33
N GLU A 104 1.74 -17.78 7.13
CA GLU A 104 3.08 -17.21 6.91
C GLU A 104 3.12 -15.67 6.78
N ALA A 105 2.20 -15.00 7.49
CA ALA A 105 2.07 -13.55 7.48
C ALA A 105 3.42 -12.82 7.59
N ARG A 106 4.39 -13.31 8.36
CA ARG A 106 5.67 -12.60 8.58
C ARG A 106 6.59 -12.55 7.36
N THR A 107 6.52 -13.54 6.46
CA THR A 107 7.46 -13.69 5.32
C THR A 107 6.84 -13.24 4.00
N ALA A 108 5.53 -13.41 3.85
CA ALA A 108 4.79 -12.99 2.66
C ALA A 108 4.84 -11.46 2.45
N PRO A 109 4.68 -10.98 1.20
CA PRO A 109 4.50 -9.56 0.91
C PRO A 109 3.41 -8.93 1.79
N LEU A 110 3.57 -7.64 2.11
CA LEU A 110 2.59 -6.89 2.89
C LEU A 110 1.25 -6.83 2.16
N PHE A 111 1.29 -6.68 0.84
CA PHE A 111 0.12 -6.72 -0.05
C PHE A 111 0.26 -7.88 -1.06
N CYS A 112 -0.63 -8.85 -0.99
CA CYS A 112 -0.65 -10.02 -1.85
C CYS A 112 -2.08 -10.39 -2.25
N THR A 113 -2.23 -11.16 -3.33
CA THR A 113 -3.49 -11.87 -3.61
C THR A 113 -3.73 -12.95 -2.54
N HIS A 114 -4.93 -13.50 -2.51
CA HIS A 114 -5.27 -14.62 -1.64
C HIS A 114 -6.26 -15.53 -2.33
N ALA A 115 -6.14 -16.83 -2.06
CA ALA A 115 -7.20 -17.78 -2.40
C ALA A 115 -8.40 -17.59 -1.46
N SER A 116 -9.61 -17.86 -1.96
CA SER A 116 -10.84 -17.83 -1.15
C SER A 116 -10.90 -19.03 -0.20
N GLY A 117 -11.14 -18.79 1.09
CA GLY A 117 -11.29 -19.80 2.14
C GLY A 117 -11.19 -19.19 3.54
N GLU A 118 -11.45 -19.98 4.60
CA GLU A 118 -11.33 -19.53 6.01
C GLU A 118 -9.90 -19.08 6.37
N ARG A 119 -8.88 -19.70 5.74
CA ARG A 119 -7.48 -19.32 5.83
C ARG A 119 -6.99 -18.94 4.45
N MET A 120 -6.39 -17.75 4.35
CA MET A 120 -5.82 -17.20 3.15
C MET A 120 -4.36 -17.63 3.04
N THR A 121 -4.04 -18.51 2.12
CA THR A 121 -2.66 -18.63 1.65
C THR A 121 -2.28 -17.34 0.91
N PRO A 122 -1.16 -16.68 1.25
CA PRO A 122 -0.68 -15.57 0.45
C PRO A 122 -0.45 -16.07 -0.98
N GLY A 123 -1.17 -15.48 -1.92
CA GLY A 123 -0.91 -15.67 -3.33
C GLY A 123 0.29 -14.84 -3.78
N GLN A 124 0.31 -14.46 -5.05
CA GLN A 124 1.38 -13.64 -5.61
C GLN A 124 1.37 -12.23 -5.03
N ALA A 125 2.55 -11.59 -4.99
CA ALA A 125 2.64 -10.16 -4.75
C ALA A 125 1.77 -9.41 -5.77
N LEU A 126 1.09 -8.36 -5.32
CA LEU A 126 0.40 -7.49 -6.28
C LEU A 126 1.43 -6.80 -7.18
N ASP A 127 1.03 -6.50 -8.41
CA ASP A 127 1.86 -5.78 -9.37
C ASP A 127 1.30 -4.38 -9.66
N THR A 128 2.04 -3.60 -10.45
CA THR A 128 1.60 -2.25 -10.83
C THR A 128 0.38 -2.24 -11.76
N GLY A 129 0.11 -3.34 -12.46
CA GLY A 129 -1.08 -3.50 -13.31
C GLY A 129 -2.35 -3.58 -12.46
N TYR A 130 -2.31 -4.33 -11.36
CA TYR A 130 -3.39 -4.38 -10.38
C TYR A 130 -3.73 -2.98 -9.84
N VAL A 131 -2.73 -2.19 -9.47
CA VAL A 131 -2.95 -0.82 -8.94
C VAL A 131 -3.54 0.10 -10.00
N ARG A 132 -3.13 -0.02 -11.26
CA ARG A 132 -3.74 0.74 -12.36
C ARG A 132 -5.20 0.34 -12.58
N ALA A 133 -5.51 -0.95 -12.57
CA ALA A 133 -6.87 -1.45 -12.73
C ALA A 133 -7.78 -1.02 -11.56
N MET A 134 -7.23 -0.83 -10.36
CA MET A 134 -7.96 -0.33 -9.19
C MET A 134 -8.31 1.16 -9.28
N LEU A 135 -7.59 1.93 -10.10
CA LEU A 135 -7.76 3.38 -10.27
C LEU A 135 -8.46 3.76 -11.58
N ALA A 136 -8.83 2.77 -12.40
CA ALA A 136 -9.51 2.94 -13.68
C ALA A 136 -11.03 2.84 -13.50
#